data_AF-A0A1A8JN16-F1
#
_entry.id   AF-A0A1A8JN16-F1
#
_cell.length_a   1.000
_cell.length_b   1.000
_cell.length_c   1.000
_cell.angle_alpha   90.00
_cell.angle_beta   90.00
_cell.angle_gamma   90.00
#
_symmetry.space_group_name_H-M   'P 1'
#
loop_
_entity.id
_entity.type
_entity.pdbx_description
1 polymer ?
#
loop_
_entity_poly.entity_id
_entity_poly.type
_entity_poly.pdbx_seq_one_letter_code
_entity_poly.pdbx_strand_id
1 'polypeptide(L)' 'MSTAGVHRGFIRKYGGFMFKQWKEKYLVLTVEGSLLVCRDAESPPDQVVALQTSCELIVEGREILDLPRLPPGGRRDCC' A
#
# COMPACT_ATOMS: atom_id res chain seq x y z
N MET A 1 -17.33 -2.58 -14.41
CA MET A 1 -16.08 -3.36 -14.46
C MET A 1 -16.02 -4.16 -13.17
N SER A 2 -15.81 -5.48 -13.25
CA SER A 2 -15.82 -6.33 -12.06
C SER A 2 -14.60 -6.01 -11.21
N THR A 3 -14.81 -5.47 -10.00
CA THR A 3 -13.78 -5.28 -8.97
C THR A 3 -13.41 -6.62 -8.30
N ALA A 4 -13.27 -7.68 -9.10
CA ALA A 4 -12.76 -8.96 -8.60
C ALA A 4 -11.28 -8.75 -8.26
N GLY A 5 -11.00 -8.36 -7.02
CA GLY A 5 -9.65 -8.20 -6.52
C GLY A 5 -8.94 -9.54 -6.45
N VAL A 6 -7.69 -9.59 -6.91
CA VAL A 6 -6.75 -10.70 -6.67
C VAL A 6 -6.52 -10.84 -5.16
N HIS A 7 -6.38 -9.71 -4.47
CA HIS A 7 -6.22 -9.66 -3.03
C HIS A 7 -6.80 -8.35 -2.47
N ARG A 8 -7.24 -8.38 -1.21
CA ARG A 8 -7.72 -7.20 -0.48
C ARG A 8 -7.39 -7.29 1.00
N GLY A 9 -7.15 -6.16 1.63
CA GLY A 9 -6.87 -6.11 3.06
C GLY A 9 -6.26 -4.79 3.51
N PHE A 10 -6.01 -4.70 4.82
CA PHE A 10 -5.39 -3.53 5.42
C PHE A 10 -3.88 -3.62 5.39
N ILE A 11 -3.23 -2.52 5.01
CA ILE A 11 -1.79 -2.31 5.21
C ILE A 11 -1.55 -0.97 5.89
N ARG A 12 -0.34 -0.76 6.42
CA ARG A 12 0.10 0.57 6.85
C ARG A 12 0.92 1.23 5.75
N LYS A 13 0.44 2.38 5.28
CA LYS A 13 1.12 3.24 4.30
C LYS A 13 1.78 4.42 5.01
N TYR A 14 3.08 4.61 4.82
CA TYR A 14 3.76 5.82 5.27
C TYR A 14 3.51 6.98 4.30
N GLY A 15 3.24 8.16 4.83
CA GLY A 15 3.08 9.37 4.03
C GLY A 15 2.31 10.48 4.76
N GLY A 16 2.00 11.55 4.04
CA GLY A 16 1.35 12.74 4.57
C GLY A 16 2.02 14.00 4.03
N PHE A 17 1.23 15.04 3.78
CA PHE A 17 1.71 16.28 3.17
C PHE A 17 2.48 17.16 4.17
N MET A 18 1.87 17.47 5.32
CA MET A 18 2.53 18.26 6.38
C MET A 18 3.22 17.37 7.44
N PHE A 19 2.60 16.26 7.82
CA PHE A 19 3.14 15.35 8.83
C PHE A 19 3.13 13.92 8.29
N LYS A 20 4.32 13.39 8.01
CA LYS A 20 4.49 12.02 7.55
C LYS A 20 4.31 11.05 8.72
N GLN A 21 3.41 10.09 8.55
CA GLN A 21 3.11 9.07 9.56
C GLN A 21 2.63 7.78 8.88
N TRP A 22 2.68 6.67 9.60
CA TRP A 22 2.05 5.42 9.16
C TRP A 22 0.55 5.51 9.38
N LYS A 23 -0.23 5.32 8.33
CA LYS A 23 -1.70 5.23 8.41
C LYS A 23 -2.17 3.92 7.84
N GLU A 24 -3.14 3.32 8.52
CA GLU A 24 -3.85 2.18 7.99
C GLU A 24 -4.66 2.60 6.76
N LYS A 25 -4.60 1.77 5.71
CA LYS A 25 -5.31 1.93 4.46
C LYS A 25 -5.80 0.57 4.00
N TYR A 26 -7.01 0.57 3.44
CA TYR A 26 -7.56 -0.62 2.81
C TYR A 26 -7.11 -0.65 1.35
N LEU A 27 -6.51 -1.75 0.92
CA LEU A 27 -6.04 -1.92 -0.44
C LEU A 27 -6.82 -3.01 -1.16
N VAL A 28 -7.00 -2.80 -2.47
CA VAL A 28 -7.46 -3.83 -3.39
C VAL A 28 -6.46 -3.92 -4.54
N LEU A 29 -5.85 -5.09 -4.70
CA LEU A 29 -5.06 -5.44 -5.88
C LEU A 29 -6.02 -6.00 -6.92
N THR A 30 -6.15 -5.33 -8.07
CA THR A 30 -7.06 -5.77 -9.14
C THR A 30 -6.37 -6.73 -10.10
N VAL A 31 -7.17 -7.52 -10.84
CA VAL A 31 -6.66 -8.44 -11.87
C VAL A 31 -5.97 -7.72 -13.01
N GLU A 32 -6.33 -6.46 -13.26
CA GLU A 32 -5.70 -5.59 -14.25
C GLU A 32 -4.33 -5.06 -13.78
N GLY A 33 -3.89 -5.38 -12.56
CA GLY A 33 -2.60 -4.94 -12.02
C GLY A 33 -2.62 -3.52 -11.46
N SER A 34 -3.79 -3.04 -11.01
CA SER A 34 -3.90 -1.77 -10.30
C SER A 34 -4.00 -1.98 -8.80
N LEU A 35 -3.38 -1.09 -8.03
CA LEU A 35 -3.53 -1.01 -6.58
C LEU A 35 -4.47 0.14 -6.23
N LEU A 36 -5.67 -0.19 -5.76
CA LEU A 36 -6.66 0.76 -5.28
C LEU A 36 -6.40 1.06 -3.81
N VAL A 37 -6.25 2.34 -3.45
CA VAL A 37 -6.08 2.79 -2.06
C VAL A 37 -7.39 3.38 -1.56
N CYS A 38 -8.08 2.65 -0.71
CA CYS A 38 -9.37 3.04 -0.15
C CYS A 38 -9.25 3.43 1.32
N ARG A 39 -10.28 4.12 1.82
CA ARG A 39 -10.44 4.38 3.26
C ARG A 39 -10.78 3.11 4.03
N ASP A 40 -11.70 2.31 3.50
CA ASP A 40 -12.20 1.04 4.02
C ASP A 40 -12.71 0.17 2.86
N ALA A 41 -13.34 -0.97 3.18
CA ALA A 41 -13.77 -1.96 2.19
C ALA A 41 -14.91 -1.51 1.26
N GLU A 42 -15.75 -0.58 1.73
CA GLU A 42 -16.96 -0.14 1.02
C GLU A 42 -16.76 1.23 0.35
N SER A 43 -15.68 1.93 0.72
CA SER A 43 -15.34 3.24 0.16
C SER A 43 -14.76 3.14 -1.26
N PRO A 44 -15.02 4.14 -2.13
CA PRO A 44 -14.29 4.27 -3.38
C PRO A 44 -12.80 4.55 -3.14
N PRO A 45 -11.93 4.31 -4.14
CA PRO A 45 -10.50 4.59 -3.98
C PRO A 45 -10.20 6.09 -3.90
N ASP A 46 -9.43 6.48 -2.89
CA ASP A 46 -8.80 7.81 -2.78
C ASP A 46 -7.69 7.98 -3.83
N GLN A 47 -7.04 6.88 -4.20
CA GLN A 47 -5.92 6.83 -5.15
C GLN A 47 -5.92 5.51 -5.92
N VAL A 48 -5.54 5.56 -7.19
CA VAL A 48 -5.32 4.39 -8.05
C VAL A 48 -3.87 4.40 -8.54
N VAL A 49 -3.14 3.29 -8.35
CA VAL A 49 -1.76 3.14 -8.80
C VAL A 49 -1.69 2.00 -9.81
N ALA A 50 -1.33 2.31 -11.06
CA ALA A 50 -1.11 1.29 -12.09
C ALA A 50 0.27 0.65 -11.89
N LEU A 51 0.33 -0.59 -11.38
CA LEU A 51 1.59 -1.18 -10.97
C LEU A 51 2.54 -1.42 -12.15
N GLN A 52 2.02 -1.80 -13.33
CA GLN A 52 2.88 -2.10 -14.49
C GLN A 52 3.68 -0.88 -14.99
N THR A 53 3.20 0.33 -14.75
CA THR A 53 3.79 1.57 -15.28
C THR A 53 4.33 2.50 -14.20
N SER A 54 3.78 2.44 -12.99
CA SER A 54 4.10 3.35 -11.88
C SER A 54 4.91 2.68 -10.76
N CYS A 55 5.03 1.35 -10.75
CA CYS A 55 5.85 0.63 -9.78
C CYS A 55 7.19 0.26 -10.43
N GLU A 56 8.25 0.89 -9.96
CA GLU A 56 9.62 0.59 -10.43
C GLU A 56 10.15 -0.71 -9.83
N LEU A 57 9.88 -0.96 -8.54
CA LEU A 57 10.44 -2.09 -7.80
C LEU A 57 9.60 -2.42 -6.57
N ILE A 58 9.62 -3.70 -6.18
CA ILE A 58 9.11 -4.19 -4.89
C ILE A 58 10.30 -4.85 -4.17
N VAL A 59 10.63 -4.34 -2.99
CA VAL A 59 11.74 -4.84 -2.16
C VAL A 59 11.30 -5.05 -0.72
N GLU A 60 12.06 -5.85 0.01
CA GLU A 60 11.84 -6.01 1.44
C GLU A 60 12.32 -4.78 2.22
N GLY A 61 11.74 -4.54 3.40
CA GLY A 61 12.07 -3.37 4.22
C GLY A 61 13.55 -3.29 4.62
N ARG A 62 14.26 -4.42 4.67
CA ARG A 62 15.71 -4.49 4.97
C ARG A 62 16.58 -3.89 3.86
N GLU A 63 16.08 -3.83 2.63
CA GLU A 63 16.80 -3.28 1.48
C GLU A 63 16.67 -1.76 1.40
N ILE A 64 15.76 -1.16 2.17
CA ILE A 64 15.51 0.28 2.18
C ILE A 64 16.34 0.93 3.31
N LEU A 65 17.44 1.59 2.94
CA LEU A 65 18.39 2.18 3.88
C LEU A 65 17.76 3.25 4.79
N ASP A 66 16.94 4.13 4.22
CA ASP A 66 16.31 5.27 4.88
C ASP A 66 14.85 5.02 5.27
N LEU A 67 14.48 3.75 5.48
CA LEU A 67 13.12 3.38 5.87
C LEU A 67 12.70 4.10 7.17
N PRO A 68 11.54 4.77 7.20
CA PRO A 68 11.05 5.44 8.40
C PRO A 68 10.84 4.43 9.54
N ARG A 69 10.90 4.92 10.78
CA ARG A 69 10.68 4.10 11.97
C ARG A 69 9.37 3.31 11.82
N LEU A 70 9.46 2.00 11.86
CA LEU A 70 8.32 1.11 11.66
C LEU A 70 7.26 1.27 12.78
N PRO A 71 5.97 1.06 12.46
CA PRO A 71 4.93 0.98 13.46
C PRO A 71 5.16 -0.20 14.43
N PRO A 72 4.56 -0.19 15.64
CA PRO A 72 4.62 -1.33 16.55
C PRO A 72 4.21 -2.64 15.84
N GLY A 73 5.01 -3.70 16.02
CA GLY A 73 4.83 -4.98 15.34
C GLY A 73 5.43 -5.06 13.93
N GLY A 74 5.80 -3.93 13.32
CA GLY A 74 6.48 -3.91 12.02
C GLY A 74 7.92 -4.39 12.11
N ARG A 75 8.35 -5.17 11.13
CA ARG A 75 9.69 -5.76 11.03
C ARG A 75 10.30 -5.45 9.66
N ARG A 76 11.62 -5.26 9.61
CA ARG A 76 12.34 -4.98 8.35
C ARG A 76 12.58 -6.25 7.52
N ASP A 77 12.64 -7.40 8.18
CA ASP A 77 13.02 -8.71 7.65
C ASP A 77 11.82 -9.60 7.28
N CYS A 78 10.60 -9.07 7.29
CA CYS A 78 9.38 -9.84 7.06
C CYS A 78 8.58 -9.23 5.91
N CYS A 79 8.11 -10.08 4.99
CA CYS A 79 7.10 -9.79 3.98
C CYS A 79 5.70 -10.04 4.56
#